data_AF-A0AAT9WKQ2-F1
#
_entry.id   AF-A0AAT9WKQ2-F1
#
_cell.length_a   1.000
_cell.length_b   1.000
_cell.length_c   1.000
_cell.angle_alpha   90.00
_cell.angle_beta   90.00
_cell.angle_gamma   90.00
#
_symmetry.space_group_name_H-M   'P 1'
#
loop_
_entity.id
_entity.type
_entity.pdbx_description
1 polymer ?
#
loop_
_entity_poly.entity_id
_entity_poly.type
_entity_poly.pdbx_seq_one_letter_code
_entity_poly.pdbx_strand_id
1 'polypeptide(L)' 'MQSTRHWIMQFLREAAILCAILVAVDLAIGVKLADSFWMSLAYSVAAAAIFTGYRYHQSRKP' A
#
# COMPACT_ATOMS: atom_id res chain seq x y z
N MET A 1 9.75 -21.01 -7.10
CA MET A 1 10.08 -19.66 -6.60
C MET A 1 9.27 -18.65 -7.40
N GLN A 2 8.36 -17.90 -6.77
CA GLN A 2 7.60 -16.88 -7.48
C GLN A 2 8.53 -15.77 -7.99
N SER A 3 8.32 -15.35 -9.24
CA SER A 3 9.13 -14.32 -9.91
C SER A 3 9.09 -13.00 -9.12
N THR A 4 10.21 -12.27 -9.08
CA THR A 4 10.32 -10.94 -8.48
C THR A 4 9.23 -9.98 -8.97
N ARG A 5 8.81 -10.13 -10.24
CA ARG A 5 7.70 -9.35 -10.83
C ARG A 5 6.36 -9.58 -10.13
N HIS A 6 6.11 -10.78 -9.60
CA HIS A 6 4.90 -11.10 -8.83
C HIS A 6 4.84 -10.30 -7.53
N TRP A 7 5.96 -10.21 -6.82
CA TRP A 7 6.07 -9.46 -5.57
C TRP A 7 5.94 -7.95 -5.79
N ILE A 8 6.53 -7.43 -6.88
CA ILE A 8 6.38 -6.02 -7.27
C ILE A 8 4.92 -5.71 -7.61
N MET A 9 4.25 -6.56 -8.40
CA MET A 9 2.82 -6.40 -8.72
C MET A 9 1.93 -6.47 -7.46
N GLN A 10 2.22 -7.37 -6.53
CA GLN A 10 1.50 -7.41 -5.24
C GLN A 10 1.69 -6.11 -4.46
N PHE A 11 2.94 -5.64 -4.32
CA PHE A 11 3.22 -4.39 -3.63
C PHE A 11 2.47 -3.21 -4.27
N LEU A 12 2.53 -3.09 -5.60
CA LEU A 12 1.87 -2.01 -6.34
C LEU A 12 0.36 -2.06 -6.16
N ARG A 13 -0.24 -3.25 -6.16
CA ARG A 13 -1.69 -3.43 -5.97
C ARG A 13 -2.12 -3.06 -4.56
N GLU A 14 -1.40 -3.53 -3.54
CA GLU A 14 -1.72 -3.24 -2.14
C GLU A 14 -1.54 -1.74 -1.84
N ALA A 15 -0.45 -1.12 -2.33
CA ALA A 15 -0.23 0.32 -2.22
C ALA A 15 -1.32 1.12 -2.93
N ALA A 16 -1.73 0.71 -4.13
CA ALA A 16 -2.80 1.36 -4.88
C ALA A 16 -4.16 1.27 -4.17
N ILE A 17 -4.50 0.10 -3.60
CA ILE A 17 -5.75 -0.08 -2.85
C ILE A 17 -5.76 0.78 -1.59
N LEU A 18 -4.68 0.77 -0.79
CA LEU A 18 -4.57 1.58 0.41
C LEU A 18 -4.60 3.08 0.11
N CYS A 19 -3.90 3.51 -0.93
CA CYS A 19 -3.92 4.90 -1.38
C CYS A 19 -5.33 5.30 -1.83
N ALA A 20 -6.00 4.45 -2.62
CA ALA A 20 -7.38 4.70 -3.04
C ALA A 20 -8.36 4.79 -1.87
N ILE A 21 -8.22 3.93 -0.84
CA ILE A 21 -9.06 3.98 0.37
C ILE A 21 -8.82 5.29 1.13
N LEU A 22 -7.56 5.67 1.37
CA LEU A 22 -7.23 6.89 2.10
C LEU A 22 -7.69 8.14 1.36
N VAL A 23 -7.48 8.20 0.04
CA VAL A 23 -7.99 9.28 -0.83
C VAL A 23 -9.52 9.35 -0.80
N ALA A 24 -10.22 8.19 -0.84
CA ALA A 24 -11.67 8.16 -0.74
C ALA A 24 -12.17 8.65 0.63
N VAL A 25 -11.46 8.33 1.72
CA VAL A 25 -11.75 8.83 3.07
C VAL A 25 -11.51 10.34 3.17
N ASP A 26 -10.39 10.85 2.66
CA ASP A 26 -10.10 12.30 2.62
C ASP A 26 -11.18 13.06 1.84
N LEU A 27 -11.64 12.49 0.71
CA LEU A 27 -12.72 13.05 -0.11
C LEU A 27 -14.07 13.05 0.64
N ALA A 28 -14.36 11.98 1.40
CA ALA A 28 -15.60 11.86 2.18
C ALA A 28 -15.64 12.80 3.40
N ILE A 29 -14.49 13.10 4.01
CA ILE A 29 -14.37 14.01 5.16
C ILE A 29 -14.33 15.48 4.71
N GLY A 30 -14.05 15.75 3.42
CA GLY A 30 -13.98 17.10 2.87
C GLY A 30 -12.68 17.84 3.22
N VAL A 31 -11.64 17.09 3.57
CA VAL A 31 -10.29 17.63 3.84
C VAL A 31 -9.64 18.04 2.52
N LYS A 32 -8.87 19.13 2.53
CA LYS A 32 -8.06 19.50 1.37
C LYS A 32 -7.09 18.37 1.06
N LEU A 33 -7.36 17.64 -0.02
CA LEU A 33 -6.52 16.56 -0.53
C LEU A 33 -5.03 16.94 -0.59
N ALA A 34 -4.70 18.18 -0.90
CA ALA A 34 -3.31 18.64 -0.97
C ALA A 34 -2.52 18.50 0.35
N ASP A 35 -3.16 18.65 1.51
CA ASP A 35 -2.51 18.52 2.81
C ASP A 35 -2.42 17.06 3.27
N SER A 36 -3.49 16.28 3.08
CA SER A 36 -3.52 14.86 3.50
C SER A 36 -2.84 13.91 2.52
N PHE A 37 -2.75 14.23 1.23
CA PHE A 37 -2.31 13.29 0.19
C PHE A 37 -0.91 12.74 0.45
N TRP A 38 0.04 13.58 0.86
CA TRP A 38 1.39 13.12 1.20
C TRP A 38 1.42 12.20 2.40
N MET A 39 0.60 12.48 3.41
CA MET A 39 0.44 11.64 4.60
C MET A 39 -0.19 10.29 4.21
N SER A 40 -1.28 10.33 3.46
CA SER A 40 -2.00 9.16 2.94
C SER A 40 -1.12 8.30 2.03
N LEU A 41 -0.26 8.93 1.21
CA LEU A 41 0.73 8.25 0.37
C LEU A 41 1.84 7.60 1.20
N ALA A 42 2.36 8.30 2.23
CA ALA A 42 3.35 7.74 3.14
C ALA A 42 2.80 6.53 3.92
N TYR A 43 1.56 6.62 4.43
CA TYR A 43 0.90 5.52 5.15
C TYR A 43 0.59 4.34 4.23
N SER A 44 0.10 4.58 3.01
CA SER A 44 -0.18 3.51 2.06
C SER A 44 1.09 2.78 1.60
N VAL A 45 2.19 3.50 1.37
CA VAL A 45 3.50 2.91 1.06
C VAL A 45 4.06 2.11 2.25
N ALA A 46 3.99 2.66 3.47
CA ALA A 46 4.46 1.98 4.67
C ALA A 46 3.66 0.69 4.93
N ALA A 47 2.33 0.74 4.84
CA ALA A 47 1.47 -0.42 5.00
C ALA A 47 1.72 -1.47 3.91
N ALA A 48 1.83 -1.07 2.64
CA ALA A 48 2.14 -1.98 1.54
C ALA A 48 3.51 -2.66 1.72
N ALA A 49 4.50 -1.96 2.26
CA ALA A 49 5.82 -2.51 2.56
C ALA A 49 5.76 -3.57 3.66
N ILE A 50 5.01 -3.30 4.73
CA ILE A 50 4.82 -4.26 5.83
C ILE A 50 4.08 -5.51 5.32
N PHE A 51 2.97 -5.36 4.60
CA PHE A 51 2.19 -6.49 4.09
C PHE A 51 2.97 -7.34 3.08
N THR A 52 3.65 -6.70 2.13
CA THR A 52 4.44 -7.41 1.12
C THR A 52 5.65 -8.08 1.76
N GLY A 53 6.36 -7.40 2.66
CA GLY A 53 7.49 -7.95 3.40
C GLY A 53 7.09 -9.14 4.29
N TYR A 54 5.96 -9.05 4.98
CA TYR A 54 5.42 -10.14 5.79
C TYR A 54 5.04 -11.36 4.95
N ARG A 55 4.31 -11.16 3.84
CA ARG A 55 3.98 -12.26 2.90
C ARG A 55 5.22 -12.89 2.29
N TYR A 56 6.22 -12.08 1.95
CA TYR A 56 7.50 -12.57 1.44
C TYR A 56 8.23 -13.44 2.47
N HIS A 57 8.26 -12.99 3.73
CA HIS A 57 8.85 -13.77 4.82
C HIS A 57 8.07 -15.06 5.11
N GLN A 58 6.73 -15.04 5.08
CA GLN A 58 5.90 -16.25 5.21
C GLN A 58 6.13 -17.23 4.05
N SER A 59 6.21 -16.76 2.81
CA SER A 59 6.44 -17.62 1.64
C SER A 59 7.81 -18.31 1.63
N ARG A 60 8.72 -17.84 2.47
CA ARG A 60 10.07 -18.38 2.68
C ARG A 60 10.20 -19.25 3.92
N LYS A 61 9.15 -19.33 4.75
CA LYS A 61 9.10 -20.33 5.82
C LYS A 61 8.74 -21.67 5.20
N PRO A 62 9.50 -22.75 5.51
CA PRO A 62 9.23 -24.10 5.02
C PRO A 62 7.92 -24.66 5.59
#